data_AF-J3MUW6-F1
#
_entry.id   AF-J3MUW6-F1
#
_cell.length_a   1.000
_cell.length_b   1.000
_cell.length_c   1.000
_cell.angle_alpha   90.00
_cell.angle_beta   90.00
_cell.angle_gamma   90.00
#
_symmetry.space_group_name_H-M   'P 1'
#
loop_
_entity.id
_entity.type
_entity.pdbx_description
1 polymer ?
#
loop_
_entity_poly.entity_id
_entity_poly.type
_entity_poly.pdbx_seq_one_letter_code
_entity_poly.pdbx_strand_id
1 'polypeptide(L)'
;MASLYAPRLTRWRVATVGGGVRLDCVEYDGAPLFFRREDCRRLVPDDDDDARECLEIGGEVFPLMDERMVAVMGKAVRCVEYVEEDGSVVLLTVREGAVAEVEGGEVRVVGGGGWYYDGESGTAQHVVDVQGARAAYVLLVSVREELARIVRIKRLN
;
A
#
# COMPACT_ATOMS: atom_id res chain seq x y z
N MET A 1 7.78 -17.99 3.79
CA MET A 1 6.44 -17.44 3.51
C MET A 1 6.31 -16.12 4.26
N ALA A 2 6.04 -14.99 3.58
CA ALA A 2 5.70 -13.77 4.28
C ALA A 2 4.30 -13.95 4.88
N SER A 3 4.15 -13.70 6.18
CA SER A 3 2.86 -13.80 6.87
C SER A 3 1.85 -12.82 6.24
N LEU A 4 0.58 -13.18 6.20
CA LEU A 4 -0.51 -12.27 5.77
C LEU A 4 -0.62 -11.03 6.67
N TYR A 5 -0.19 -11.19 7.91
CA TYR A 5 -0.07 -10.15 8.93
C TYR A 5 1.24 -9.37 8.83
N ALA A 6 2.13 -9.77 7.91
CA ALA A 6 3.30 -8.98 7.62
C ALA A 6 2.85 -7.65 7.01
N PRO A 7 3.44 -6.54 7.47
CA PRO A 7 3.22 -5.24 6.85
C PRO A 7 3.62 -5.28 5.37
N ARG A 8 2.77 -4.71 4.53
CA ARG A 8 3.03 -4.55 3.10
C ARG A 8 3.41 -3.10 2.84
N LEU A 9 4.43 -2.88 2.02
CA LEU A 9 4.93 -1.55 1.68
C LEU A 9 4.37 -1.12 0.32
N THR A 10 3.99 0.15 0.21
CA THR A 10 3.58 0.72 -1.07
C THR A 10 4.82 1.12 -1.85
N ARG A 11 5.00 0.52 -3.03
CA ARG A 11 5.98 0.94 -4.03
C ARG A 11 5.41 2.07 -4.87
N TRP A 12 6.18 3.13 -5.03
CA TRP A 12 5.92 4.17 -6.03
C TRP A 12 7.18 4.53 -6.80
N ARG A 13 6.98 5.20 -7.93
CA ARG A 13 8.08 5.63 -8.81
C ARG A 13 8.34 7.10 -8.68
N VAL A 14 9.61 7.46 -8.56
CA VAL A 14 10.09 8.84 -8.59
C VAL A 14 10.91 9.04 -9.86
N ALA A 15 10.62 10.11 -10.60
CA ALA A 15 11.45 10.53 -11.71
C ALA A 15 12.66 11.29 -11.17
N THR A 16 13.87 10.88 -11.54
CA THR A 16 15.08 11.63 -11.19
C THR A 16 15.10 12.96 -11.93
N VAL A 17 15.61 14.01 -11.28
CA VAL A 17 15.88 15.30 -11.91
C VAL A 17 16.83 15.06 -13.09
N GLY A 18 16.36 15.31 -14.32
CA GLY A 18 17.07 14.94 -15.56
C GLY A 18 16.32 13.96 -16.48
N GLY A 19 15.15 13.46 -16.07
CA GLY A 19 14.11 12.94 -16.98
C GLY A 19 14.30 11.51 -17.53
N GLY A 20 15.39 10.81 -17.21
CA GLY A 20 15.66 9.47 -17.75
C GLY A 20 15.35 8.30 -16.83
N VAL A 21 15.69 8.42 -15.54
CA VAL A 21 15.64 7.26 -14.62
C VAL A 21 14.42 7.36 -13.73
N ARG A 22 13.60 6.29 -13.73
CA ARG A 22 12.56 6.07 -12.74
C ARG A 22 13.14 5.13 -11.68
N LEU A 23 13.20 5.60 -10.45
CA LEU A 23 13.58 4.77 -9.31
C LEU A 23 12.32 4.33 -8.60
N ASP A 24 12.24 3.03 -8.31
CA ASP A 24 11.23 2.50 -7.40
C ASP A 24 11.69 2.82 -5.97
N CYS A 25 10.75 3.24 -5.13
CA CYS A 25 10.99 3.39 -3.70
C CYS A 25 9.75 3.03 -2.88
N VAL A 26 10.02 2.77 -1.62
CA VAL A 26 9.04 2.55 -0.56
C VAL A 26 9.34 3.51 0.57
N GLU A 27 8.40 3.66 1.48
CA GLU A 27 8.67 4.35 2.74
C GLU A 27 9.14 3.34 3.78
N TYR A 28 10.26 3.65 4.43
CA TYR A 28 10.79 2.86 5.50
C TYR A 28 11.45 3.77 6.53
N ASP A 29 11.07 3.63 7.80
CA ASP A 29 11.63 4.41 8.90
C ASP A 29 11.59 5.94 8.69
N GLY A 30 10.45 6.42 8.18
CA GLY A 30 10.23 7.86 7.93
C GLY A 30 10.91 8.45 6.70
N ALA A 31 11.64 7.64 5.92
CA ALA A 31 12.37 8.09 4.73
C ALA A 31 12.06 7.24 3.49
N PRO A 32 12.21 7.81 2.27
CA PRO A 32 12.13 7.03 1.04
C PRO A 32 13.38 6.14 0.91
N LEU A 33 13.17 4.83 0.83
CA LEU A 33 14.19 3.84 0.51
C LEU A 33 14.10 3.51 -0.99
N PHE A 34 15.12 3.89 -1.75
CA PHE A 34 15.22 3.60 -3.19
C PHE A 34 15.84 2.22 -3.42
N PHE A 35 15.28 1.48 -4.37
CA PHE A 35 15.78 0.17 -4.75
C PHE A 35 15.61 -0.06 -6.25
N ARG A 36 16.32 -1.06 -6.76
CA ARG A 36 16.16 -1.55 -8.13
C ARG A 36 15.25 -2.76 -8.13
N ARG A 37 14.68 -3.04 -9.31
CA ARG A 37 13.88 -4.25 -9.50
C ARG A 37 14.64 -5.54 -9.15
N GLU A 38 15.95 -5.55 -9.35
CA GLU A 38 16.85 -6.67 -9.03
C GLU A 38 16.93 -6.95 -7.52
N ASP A 39 16.68 -5.95 -6.68
CA ASP A 39 16.64 -6.09 -5.22
C ASP A 39 15.33 -6.75 -4.75
N CYS A 40 14.32 -6.80 -5.63
CA CYS A 40 13.04 -7.44 -5.33
C CYS A 40 13.14 -8.95 -5.54
N ARG A 41 12.58 -9.72 -4.61
CA ARG A 41 12.42 -11.18 -4.74
C ARG A 41 10.95 -11.49 -4.96
N ARG A 42 10.64 -12.43 -5.84
CA ARG A 42 9.28 -12.99 -5.92
C ARG A 42 9.15 -14.09 -4.90
N LEU A 43 8.12 -14.01 -4.06
CA LEU A 43 7.69 -15.19 -3.33
C LEU A 43 7.00 -16.09 -4.34
N VAL A 44 7.66 -17.17 -4.73
CA VAL A 44 7.04 -18.24 -5.50
C VAL A 44 6.71 -19.33 -4.48
N PRO A 45 5.44 -19.58 -4.14
CA PRO A 45 5.09 -20.88 -3.61
C PRO A 45 5.23 -21.92 -4.73
N ASP A 46 5.71 -23.12 -4.41
CA ASP A 46 5.94 -24.20 -5.41
C ASP A 46 4.68 -24.59 -6.19
N ASP A 47 3.49 -24.13 -5.76
CA ASP A 47 2.22 -24.19 -6.49
C ASP A 47 1.43 -22.89 -6.18
N ASP A 48 0.78 -22.29 -7.18
CA ASP A 48 -0.16 -21.14 -7.16
C ASP A 48 0.33 -19.69 -7.41
N ASP A 49 -0.51 -18.99 -8.20
CA ASP A 49 -0.41 -17.70 -8.91
C ASP A 49 -0.04 -16.43 -8.10
N ASP A 50 0.34 -16.53 -6.82
CA ASP A 50 0.54 -15.35 -5.96
C ASP A 50 1.99 -14.86 -5.94
N ALA A 51 2.50 -14.50 -7.13
CA ALA A 51 3.89 -14.09 -7.38
C ALA A 51 4.20 -12.63 -6.93
N ARG A 52 3.86 -12.29 -5.68
CA ARG A 52 4.05 -10.93 -5.15
C ARG A 52 5.55 -10.60 -5.04
N GLU A 53 5.93 -9.46 -5.63
CA GLU A 53 7.27 -8.91 -5.46
C GLU A 53 7.43 -8.45 -4.00
N CYS A 54 8.55 -8.81 -3.39
CA CYS A 54 8.90 -8.50 -2.01
C CYS A 54 10.27 -7.83 -1.96
N LEU A 55 10.46 -6.99 -0.95
CA LEU A 55 11.72 -6.32 -0.68
C LEU A 55 12.26 -6.78 0.68
N GLU A 56 13.54 -7.16 0.74
CA GLU A 56 14.21 -7.48 2.00
C GLU A 56 14.89 -6.22 2.54
N ILE A 57 14.52 -5.80 3.76
CA ILE A 57 15.10 -4.63 4.44
C ILE A 57 15.52 -5.09 5.83
N GLY A 58 16.80 -4.98 6.16
CA GLY A 58 17.31 -5.35 7.48
C GLY A 58 17.11 -6.82 7.86
N GLY A 59 16.99 -7.73 6.88
CA GLY A 59 16.71 -9.15 7.10
C GLY A 59 15.22 -9.50 7.23
N GLU A 60 14.33 -8.50 7.19
CA GLU A 60 12.88 -8.70 7.13
C GLU A 60 12.36 -8.60 5.70
N VAL A 61 11.41 -9.46 5.33
CA VAL A 61 10.83 -9.50 3.98
C VAL A 61 9.46 -8.83 3.99
N PHE A 62 9.32 -7.79 3.18
CA PHE A 62 8.10 -7.00 3.05
C PHE A 62 7.46 -7.23 1.68
N PRO A 63 6.21 -7.71 1.59
CA PRO A 63 5.46 -7.72 0.34
C PRO A 63 5.23 -6.29 -0.17
N LEU A 64 5.38 -6.11 -1.48
CA LEU A 64 5.14 -4.82 -2.14
C LEU A 64 3.72 -4.75 -2.70
N MET A 65 3.14 -3.56 -2.61
CA MET A 65 1.90 -3.18 -3.29
C MET A 65 2.20 -2.02 -4.23
N ASP A 66 1.61 -2.01 -5.41
CA ASP A 66 1.84 -0.94 -6.37
C ASP A 66 0.89 0.23 -6.17
N GLU A 67 1.46 1.43 -6.25
CA GLU A 67 0.70 2.65 -6.48
C GLU A 67 0.30 2.75 -7.95
N ARG A 68 -1.00 2.99 -8.18
CA ARG A 68 -1.65 3.05 -9.49
C ARG A 68 -2.50 4.30 -9.61
N MET A 69 -2.56 4.88 -10.82
CA MET A 69 -3.57 5.88 -11.14
C MET A 69 -4.84 5.18 -11.66
N VAL A 70 -5.98 5.44 -11.02
CA VAL A 70 -7.31 4.93 -11.40
C VAL A 70 -8.18 6.10 -11.85
N ALA A 71 -8.92 5.95 -12.95
CA ALA A 71 -9.92 6.93 -13.35
C ALA A 71 -11.21 6.74 -12.52
N VAL A 72 -11.59 7.76 -11.77
CA VAL A 72 -12.77 7.79 -10.91
C VAL A 72 -13.57 9.02 -11.29
N MET A 73 -14.79 8.84 -11.82
CA MET A 73 -15.63 9.94 -12.32
C MET A 73 -14.87 10.93 -13.24
N GLY A 74 -14.01 10.40 -14.11
CA GLY A 74 -13.20 11.20 -15.05
C GLY A 74 -11.97 11.89 -14.45
N LYS A 75 -11.69 11.70 -13.14
CA LYS A 75 -10.48 12.21 -12.48
C LYS A 75 -9.50 11.08 -12.20
N ALA A 76 -8.22 11.33 -12.42
CA ALA A 76 -7.17 10.38 -12.07
C ALA A 76 -6.91 10.46 -10.55
N VAL A 77 -7.19 9.38 -9.84
CA VAL A 77 -6.98 9.20 -8.40
C VAL A 77 -5.86 8.21 -8.19
N ARG A 78 -5.00 8.48 -7.22
CA ARG A 78 -3.88 7.63 -6.84
C ARG A 78 -4.37 6.58 -5.84
N CYS A 79 -4.30 5.32 -6.22
CA CYS A 79 -4.76 4.19 -5.41
C CYS A 79 -3.63 3.21 -5.15
N VAL A 80 -3.76 2.43 -4.08
CA VAL A 80 -2.92 1.27 -3.77
C VAL A 80 -3.80 0.03 -3.89
N GLU A 81 -3.29 -0.96 -4.61
CA GLU A 81 -3.97 -2.25 -4.77
C GLU A 81 -3.62 -3.18 -3.60
N TYR A 82 -4.60 -3.50 -2.77
CA TYR A 82 -4.48 -4.50 -1.73
C TYR A 82 -5.10 -5.81 -2.21
N VAL A 83 -4.26 -6.80 -2.52
CA VAL A 83 -4.72 -8.12 -2.97
C VAL A 83 -4.94 -9.06 -1.78
N GLU A 84 -6.14 -9.60 -1.68
CA GLU A 84 -6.55 -10.60 -0.69
C GLU A 84 -5.97 -11.99 -1.00
N GLU A 85 -6.22 -12.97 -0.13
CA GLU A 85 -5.77 -14.35 -0.31
C GLU A 85 -6.53 -15.09 -1.42
N ASP A 86 -7.78 -14.71 -1.67
CA ASP A 86 -8.60 -15.29 -2.72
C ASP A 86 -8.42 -14.60 -4.08
N GLY A 87 -7.46 -13.67 -4.17
CA GLY A 87 -7.18 -12.87 -5.35
C GLY A 87 -8.07 -11.63 -5.50
N SER A 88 -9.03 -11.40 -4.60
CA SER A 88 -9.84 -10.18 -4.61
C SER A 88 -8.97 -8.94 -4.40
N VAL A 89 -9.36 -7.81 -4.99
CA VAL A 89 -8.58 -6.57 -4.93
C VAL A 89 -9.41 -5.48 -4.28
N VAL A 90 -8.85 -4.87 -3.25
CA VAL A 90 -9.38 -3.66 -2.61
C VAL A 90 -8.52 -2.48 -3.04
N LEU A 91 -9.13 -1.45 -3.61
CA LEU A 91 -8.45 -0.23 -4.04
C LEU A 91 -8.56 0.83 -2.95
N LEU A 92 -7.44 1.20 -2.35
CA LEU A 92 -7.41 2.21 -1.29
C LEU A 92 -6.76 3.51 -1.78
N THR A 93 -7.32 4.65 -1.39
CA THR A 93 -6.81 5.99 -1.70
C THR A 93 -6.83 6.87 -0.46
N VAL A 94 -6.09 7.98 -0.49
CA VAL A 94 -6.25 9.07 0.48
C VAL A 94 -7.23 10.09 -0.09
N ARG A 95 -8.20 10.53 0.71
CA ARG A 95 -9.14 11.61 0.39
C ARG A 95 -9.30 12.49 1.62
N GLU A 96 -8.96 13.78 1.50
CA GLU A 96 -9.14 14.77 2.56
C GLU A 96 -8.51 14.35 3.92
N GLY A 97 -7.34 13.68 3.86
CA GLY A 97 -6.65 13.19 5.06
C GLY A 97 -7.21 11.90 5.66
N ALA A 98 -8.23 11.30 5.04
CA ALA A 98 -8.77 10.00 5.45
C ALA A 98 -8.48 8.92 4.41
N VAL A 99 -8.45 7.66 4.85
CA VAL A 99 -8.40 6.51 3.94
C VAL A 99 -9.78 6.26 3.37
N ALA A 100 -9.84 6.08 2.06
CA ALA A 100 -11.04 5.79 1.32
C ALA A 100 -10.84 4.57 0.41
N GLU A 101 -11.92 3.85 0.16
CA GLU A 101 -11.98 2.76 -0.79
C GLU A 101 -12.55 3.25 -2.13
N VAL A 102 -12.04 2.71 -3.23
CA VAL A 102 -12.53 2.97 -4.58
C VAL A 102 -13.25 1.74 -5.11
N GLU A 103 -14.57 1.82 -5.18
CA GLU A 103 -15.43 0.72 -5.65
C GLU A 103 -16.37 1.25 -6.75
N GLY A 104 -16.51 0.52 -7.85
CA GLY A 104 -17.45 0.89 -8.92
C GLY A 104 -17.22 2.27 -9.57
N GLY A 105 -16.05 2.88 -9.37
CA GLY A 105 -15.75 4.24 -9.83
C GLY A 105 -16.19 5.34 -8.87
N GLU A 106 -16.60 4.99 -7.64
CA GLU A 106 -16.90 5.90 -6.54
C GLU A 106 -15.81 5.84 -5.46
N VAL A 107 -15.72 6.87 -4.61
CA VAL A 107 -14.77 6.94 -3.49
C VAL A 107 -15.53 7.03 -2.18
N ARG A 108 -15.43 5.99 -1.36
CA ARG A 108 -16.08 5.90 -0.06
C ARG A 108 -15.06 6.00 1.06
N VAL A 109 -15.21 6.98 1.95
CA VAL A 109 -14.33 7.11 3.12
C VAL A 109 -14.60 5.94 4.06
N VAL A 110 -13.53 5.22 4.41
CA VAL A 110 -13.58 4.03 5.28
C VAL A 110 -12.78 4.23 6.58
N GLY A 111 -11.87 5.21 6.63
CA GLY A 111 -11.02 5.52 7.80
C GLY A 111 -11.39 6.79 8.56
N GLY A 112 -12.68 7.03 8.85
CA GLY A 112 -13.18 8.27 9.47
C GLY A 112 -13.35 8.25 11.00
N GLY A 113 -13.23 7.09 11.65
CA GLY A 113 -13.56 6.91 13.08
C GLY A 113 -12.41 7.16 14.07
N GLY A 114 -11.17 7.23 13.59
CA GLY A 114 -9.99 7.47 14.43
C GLY A 114 -8.70 7.27 13.64
N TRP A 115 -7.76 8.17 13.86
CA TRP A 115 -6.38 8.06 13.40
C TRP A 115 -5.46 8.53 14.52
N TYR A 116 -4.23 8.04 14.53
CA TYR A 116 -3.20 8.57 15.40
C TYR A 116 -1.94 8.90 14.60
N TYR A 117 -1.24 9.93 15.03
CA TYR A 117 0.04 10.29 14.44
C TYR A 117 1.14 9.45 15.06
N ASP A 118 1.88 8.73 14.22
CA ASP A 118 3.12 8.07 14.60
C ASP A 118 4.28 9.03 14.32
N GLY A 119 4.83 9.63 15.38
CA GLY A 119 5.92 10.61 15.27
C GLY A 119 7.27 10.02 14.89
N GLU A 120 7.48 8.71 15.04
CA GLU A 120 8.73 8.05 14.65
C GLU A 120 8.79 7.90 13.14
N SER A 121 7.72 7.35 12.55
CA SER A 121 7.63 7.27 11.09
C SER A 121 7.20 8.60 10.46
N GLY A 122 6.52 9.48 11.19
CA GLY A 122 5.90 10.70 10.65
C GLY A 122 4.64 10.42 9.81
N THR A 123 3.94 9.31 10.07
CA THR A 123 2.73 8.92 9.33
C THR A 123 1.47 9.01 10.19
N ALA A 124 0.35 9.33 9.56
CA ALA A 124 -0.98 9.15 10.17
C ALA A 124 -1.42 7.70 9.99
N GLN A 125 -1.76 7.02 11.08
CA GLN A 125 -2.19 5.63 11.06
C GLN A 125 -3.72 5.56 11.21
N HIS A 126 -4.38 4.99 10.20
CA HIS A 126 -5.82 4.82 10.13
C HIS A 126 -6.19 3.35 10.32
N VAL A 127 -7.17 3.09 11.17
CA VAL A 127 -7.79 1.77 11.30
C VAL A 127 -9.02 1.74 10.38
N VAL A 128 -9.04 0.78 9.46
CA VAL A 128 -10.02 0.67 8.39
C VAL A 128 -10.69 -0.70 8.45
N ASP A 129 -12.00 -0.70 8.63
CA ASP A 129 -12.82 -1.90 8.47
C ASP A 129 -13.11 -2.12 6.99
N VAL A 130 -12.66 -3.25 6.46
CA VAL A 130 -12.87 -3.63 5.06
C VAL A 130 -13.84 -4.80 5.01
N GLN A 131 -14.88 -4.68 4.17
CA GLN A 131 -15.77 -5.78 3.86
C GLN A 131 -15.17 -6.61 2.73
N GLY A 132 -14.28 -7.53 3.07
CA GLY A 132 -13.69 -8.46 2.11
C GLY A 132 -14.73 -9.41 1.50
N ALA A 133 -14.36 -10.05 0.38
CA ALA A 133 -15.26 -10.95 -0.35
C ALA A 133 -15.72 -12.15 0.49
N ARG A 134 -14.85 -12.65 1.38
CA ARG A 134 -15.10 -13.80 2.26
C ARG A 134 -15.46 -13.43 3.69
N ALA A 135 -14.82 -12.40 4.23
CA ALA A 135 -15.02 -11.97 5.61
C ALA A 135 -14.61 -10.50 5.78
N ALA A 136 -15.20 -9.83 6.76
CA ALA A 136 -14.72 -8.52 7.18
C ALA A 136 -13.40 -8.65 7.93
N TYR A 137 -12.47 -7.74 7.68
CA TYR A 137 -11.17 -7.68 8.35
C TYR A 137 -10.73 -6.23 8.55
N VAL A 138 -9.72 -6.05 9.40
CA VAL A 138 -9.22 -4.73 9.77
C VAL A 138 -7.83 -4.49 9.18
N LEU A 139 -7.69 -3.35 8.52
CA LEU A 139 -6.42 -2.84 8.03
C LEU A 139 -5.94 -1.67 8.88
N LEU A 140 -4.67 -1.71 9.26
CA LEU A 140 -3.92 -0.55 9.70
C LEU A 140 -3.21 0.04 8.49
N VAL A 141 -3.60 1.26 8.11
CA VAL A 141 -3.12 1.97 6.93
C VAL A 141 -2.32 3.18 7.36
N SER A 142 -1.02 3.20 7.05
CA SER A 142 -0.16 4.35 7.28
C SER A 142 -0.21 5.29 6.08
N VAL A 143 -0.46 6.57 6.35
CA VAL A 143 -0.60 7.64 5.37
C VAL A 143 0.46 8.70 5.64
N ARG A 144 1.18 9.06 4.58
CA ARG A 144 2.07 10.22 4.52
C ARG A 144 1.25 11.42 4.05
N GLU A 145 0.82 12.25 4.99
CA GLU A 145 -0.19 13.30 4.76
C GLU A 145 0.31 14.36 3.77
N GLU A 146 1.57 14.78 3.88
CA GLU A 146 2.19 15.79 3.02
C GLU A 146 2.30 15.34 1.55
N LEU A 147 2.25 14.02 1.30
CA LEU A 147 2.23 13.44 -0.05
C LEU A 147 0.84 12.92 -0.44
N ALA A 148 -0.16 12.99 0.45
CA ALA A 148 -1.46 12.35 0.31
C ALA A 148 -1.36 10.89 -0.18
N ARG A 149 -0.48 10.12 0.45
CA ARG A 149 -0.08 8.78 -0.03
C ARG A 149 -0.19 7.72 1.05
N ILE A 150 -0.74 6.56 0.69
CA ILE A 150 -0.67 5.35 1.51
C ILE A 150 0.70 4.71 1.31
N VAL A 151 1.44 4.48 2.39
CA VAL A 151 2.84 4.02 2.33
C VAL A 151 3.04 2.63 2.91
N ARG A 152 2.12 2.20 3.77
CA ARG A 152 2.14 0.88 4.39
C ARG A 152 0.73 0.44 4.73
N ILE A 153 0.45 -0.86 4.54
CA ILE A 153 -0.80 -1.49 4.94
C ILE A 153 -0.46 -2.75 5.73
N LYS A 154 -1.07 -2.94 6.90
CA LYS A 154 -0.93 -4.14 7.71
C LYS A 154 -2.32 -4.67 8.06
N ARG A 155 -2.56 -5.96 7.83
CA ARG A 155 -3.76 -6.64 8.31
C ARG A 155 -3.63 -6.94 9.81
N LEU A 156 -4.66 -6.65 10.60
CA LEU A 156 -4.63 -6.83 12.06
C LEU A 156 -5.29 -8.14 12.54
N ASN A 157 -6.19 -8.74 11.76
CA ASN A 157 -6.91 -9.98 12.10
C ASN A 157 -7.27 -10.85 10.89
#